data_AF-A0A1T4YWN4-F1
#
_entry.id   AF-A0A1T4YWN4-F1
#
_cell.length_a   1.000
_cell.length_b   1.000
_cell.length_c   1.000
_cell.angle_alpha   90.00
_cell.angle_beta   90.00
_cell.angle_gamma   90.00
#
_symmetry.space_group_name_H-M   'P 1'
#
loop_
_entity.id
_entity.type
_entity.pdbx_description
1 polymer ?
#
loop_
_entity_poly.entity_id
_entity_poly.type
_entity_poly.pdbx_seq_one_letter_code
_entity_poly.pdbx_strand_id
1 'polypeptide(L)' 'MSENHELAGTRTKRTSPLTFYRQVVAELRKVVWPTRPQVVNYFFVVLVFVLIMMAFVAALDYAFGKAAFAIFA' A
#
# COMPACT_ATOMS: atom_id res chain seq x y z
N MET A 1 -11.57 -56.04 -37.68
CA MET A 1 -12.25 -54.76 -37.97
C MET A 1 -13.14 -54.47 -36.77
N SER A 2 -12.96 -53.45 -35.94
CA SER A 2 -12.14 -52.24 -36.06
C SER A 2 -11.97 -51.63 -34.65
N GLU A 3 -10.80 -51.04 -34.44
CA GLU A 3 -10.59 -49.76 -33.73
C GLU A 3 -10.87 -49.70 -32.22
N ASN A 4 -9.82 -49.74 -31.42
CA ASN A 4 -9.15 -48.52 -30.94
C ASN A 4 -10.13 -47.60 -30.20
N HIS A 5 -10.71 -48.08 -29.09
CA HIS A 5 -11.16 -47.16 -28.04
C HIS A 5 -9.91 -46.56 -27.39
N GLU A 6 -9.43 -45.56 -28.12
CA GLU A 6 -8.40 -44.60 -27.81
C GLU A 6 -8.59 -44.13 -26.36
N LEU A 7 -7.65 -44.54 -25.51
CA LEU A 7 -7.49 -44.07 -24.14
C LEU A 7 -7.13 -42.59 -24.21
N ALA A 8 -8.13 -41.75 -24.47
CA ALA A 8 -8.02 -40.30 -24.54
C ALA A 8 -7.75 -39.76 -23.13
N GLY A 9 -6.47 -39.75 -22.75
CA GLY A 9 -5.97 -39.25 -21.49
C GLY A 9 -6.48 -37.83 -21.22
N THR A 10 -7.10 -37.65 -20.06
CA THR A 10 -7.49 -36.35 -19.53
C THR A 10 -6.23 -35.54 -19.26
N ARG A 11 -5.85 -34.71 -20.23
CA ARG A 11 -4.70 -33.81 -20.13
C ARG A 11 -4.99 -32.81 -19.00
N THR A 12 -4.47 -33.09 -17.80
CA THR A 12 -4.62 -32.19 -16.65
C THR A 12 -3.96 -30.86 -16.98
N LYS A 13 -4.79 -29.82 -17.11
CA LYS A 13 -4.36 -28.48 -17.48
C LYS A 13 -3.77 -27.84 -16.22
N ARG A 14 -2.50 -28.16 -15.90
CA ARG A 14 -1.75 -27.48 -14.83
C ARG A 14 -1.82 -25.98 -15.12
N THR A 15 -2.34 -25.19 -14.18
CA THR A 15 -2.35 -23.72 -14.30
C THR A 15 -0.91 -23.25 -14.46
N SER A 16 -0.53 -22.94 -15.70
CA SER A 16 0.80 -22.47 -16.03
C SER A 16 1.06 -21.14 -15.30
N PRO A 17 2.27 -20.90 -14.76
CA PRO A 17 2.67 -19.60 -14.21
C PRO A 17 2.43 -18.43 -15.18
N LEU A 18 2.45 -18.72 -16.49
CA LEU A 18 2.16 -17.74 -17.54
C LEU A 18 0.68 -17.28 -17.50
N THR A 19 -0.25 -18.17 -17.15
CA THR A 19 -1.67 -17.83 -16.99
C THR A 19 -1.89 -16.97 -15.74
N PHE A 20 -1.18 -17.27 -14.65
CA PHE A 20 -1.24 -16.49 -13.40
C PHE A 20 -0.74 -15.06 -13.59
N TYR A 21 0.38 -14.85 -14.28
CA TYR A 21 0.88 -13.49 -14.59
C TYR A 21 -0.13 -12.64 -15.36
N ARG A 22 -0.81 -13.24 -16.34
CA ARG A 22 -1.86 -12.55 -17.11
C ARG A 22 -3.07 -12.18 -16.24
N GLN A 23 -3.42 -13.02 -15.26
CA GLN A 23 -4.47 -12.72 -14.29
C GLN A 23 -4.07 -11.56 -13.36
N VAL A 24 -2.84 -11.56 -12.84
CA VAL A 24 -2.33 -10.47 -11.98
C VAL A 24 -2.37 -9.13 -12.72
N VAL A 25 -1.89 -9.05 -13.96
CA VAL A 25 -1.94 -7.82 -14.76
C VAL A 25 -3.38 -7.38 -15.02
N ALA A 26 -4.31 -8.31 -15.27
CA ALA A 26 -5.72 -7.99 -15.43
C ALA A 26 -6.35 -7.41 -14.14
N GLU A 27 -5.94 -7.89 -12.97
CA GLU A 27 -6.42 -7.37 -11.68
C GLU A 27 -5.78 -6.03 -11.32
N LEU A 28 -4.48 -5.86 -11.58
CA LEU A 28 -3.77 -4.59 -11.36
C LEU A 28 -4.35 -3.43 -12.18
N ARG A 29 -4.93 -3.71 -13.35
CA ARG A 29 -5.65 -2.70 -14.16
C ARG A 29 -6.96 -2.23 -13.53
N LYS A 30 -7.52 -2.98 -12.58
CA LYS A 30 -8.71 -2.56 -11.82
C LYS A 30 -8.37 -1.66 -10.63
N VAL A 31 -7.09 -1.52 -10.31
CA VAL A 31 -6.64 -0.60 -9.26
C VAL A 31 -6.92 0.83 -9.74
N VAL A 32 -7.82 1.49 -9.03
CA VAL A 32 -8.16 2.89 -9.29
C VAL A 32 -7.01 3.75 -8.81
N TRP A 33 -6.22 4.26 -9.76
CA TRP A 33 -5.17 5.22 -9.44
C TRP A 33 -5.78 6.58 -9.13
N PRO A 34 -5.32 7.22 -8.04
CA PRO A 34 -5.86 8.51 -7.65
C PRO A 34 -5.55 9.57 -8.70
N THR A 35 -6.47 10.53 -8.85
CA THR A 35 -6.25 11.68 -9.74
C THR A 35 -5.24 12.64 -9.11
N ARG A 36 -4.52 13.42 -9.94
CA ARG A 36 -3.55 14.43 -9.46
C ARG A 36 -4.09 15.32 -8.31
N PRO A 37 -5.31 15.88 -8.37
CA PRO A 37 -5.83 16.67 -7.26
C PRO A 37 -6.07 15.88 -5.97
N GLN A 38 -6.41 14.59 -6.05
CA GLN A 38 -6.57 13.73 -4.86
C GLN A 38 -5.23 13.55 -4.14
N VAL A 39 -4.17 13.27 -4.89
CA VAL A 39 -2.81 13.13 -4.34
C VAL A 39 -2.38 14.41 -3.63
N VAL A 40 -2.59 15.55 -4.27
CA VAL A 40 -2.26 16.86 -3.69
C VAL A 40 -3.07 17.14 -2.43
N ASN A 41 -4.38 16.83 -2.42
CA ASN A 41 -5.21 17.02 -1.25
C ASN A 41 -4.75 16.16 -0.07
N TYR A 42 -4.49 14.86 -0.29
CA TYR A 42 -4.00 13.97 0.76
C TYR A 42 -2.63 14.40 1.28
N PHE A 43 -1.74 14.85 0.39
CA PHE A 43 -0.46 15.43 0.79
C PHE A 43 -0.64 16.62 1.74
N PHE A 44 -1.51 17.58 1.40
CA PHE A 44 -1.74 18.75 2.25
C PHE A 44 -2.36 18.39 3.60
N VAL A 45 -3.31 17.46 3.64
CA VAL A 45 -3.90 16.98 4.89
C VAL A 45 -2.81 16.42 5.81
N VAL A 46 -1.94 15.55 5.29
CA VAL A 46 -0.84 14.97 6.07
C VAL A 46 0.18 16.05 6.48
N LEU A 47 0.50 16.98 5.58
CA LEU A 47 1.44 18.07 5.87
C LEU A 47 0.96 18.93 7.04
N VAL A 48 -0.31 19.36 7.04
CA VAL A 48 -0.87 20.16 8.13
C VAL A 48 -0.88 19.38 9.43
N PHE A 49 -1.27 18.10 9.39
CA PHE A 49 -1.25 17.24 10.58
C PHE A 49 0.15 17.13 11.20
N VAL A 50 1.17 16.90 10.38
CA VAL A 50 2.56 16.81 10.83
C VAL A 50 3.04 18.13 11.43
N LEU A 51 2.71 19.27 10.82
CA LEU A 51 3.07 20.59 11.36
C LEU A 51 2.47 20.85 12.75
N ILE A 52 1.21 20.43 12.96
CA ILE A 52 0.56 20.54 14.28
C ILE A 52 1.29 19.69 15.32
N MET A 53 1.65 18.45 14.97
CA MET A 53 2.40 17.57 15.87
C MET A 53 3.80 18.12 16.19
N MET A 54 4.51 18.66 15.19
CA MET A 54 5.79 19.33 15.42
C MET A 54 5.65 20.52 16.37
N ALA A 55 4.64 21.38 16.17
CA ALA A 55 4.41 22.53 17.03
C ALA A 55 4.07 22.11 18.47
N PHE A 56 3.25 21.07 18.63
CA PHE A 56 2.89 20.52 19.93
C PHE A 56 4.11 19.95 20.67
N VAL A 57 4.90 19.10 20.01
CA VAL A 57 6.11 18.51 20.59
C VAL A 57 7.11 19.61 20.94
N ALA A 58 7.36 20.57 20.04
CA ALA A 58 8.27 21.68 20.30
C ALA A 58 7.81 22.55 21.49
N ALA A 59 6.51 22.78 21.64
CA ALA A 59 5.96 23.51 22.78
C ALA A 59 6.19 22.76 24.10
N LEU A 60 5.96 21.44 24.10
CA LEU A 60 6.23 20.60 25.26
C LEU A 60 7.72 20.55 25.59
N ASP A 61 8.59 20.36 24.60
CA ASP A 61 10.05 20.35 24.79
C ASP A 61 10.53 21.67 25.41
N TYR A 62 9.99 22.80 24.93
CA TYR A 62 10.29 24.11 25.51
C TYR A 62 9.81 24.22 26.95
N ALA A 63 8.57 23.80 27.23
CA ALA A 63 7.99 23.84 28.57
C ALA A 63 8.78 22.97 29.56
N PHE A 64 9.12 21.74 29.16
CA PHE A 64 9.91 20.83 29.98
C PHE A 64 11.35 21.30 30.15
N GLY A 65 11.97 21.88 29.12
CA GLY A 65 13.29 22.48 29.24
C GLY A 65 13.32 23.63 30.27
N LYS A 66 12.30 24.50 30.24
CA LYS A 66 12.14 25.58 31.23
C LYS A 66 11.86 25.05 32.63
N ALA A 67 11.01 24.04 32.76
CA ALA A 67 10.70 23.42 34.05
C ALA A 67 11.91 22.71 34.66
N ALA A 68 12.67 21.96 33.86
CA ALA A 68 13.90 21.30 34.30
C ALA A 68 14.95 22.31 34.77
N PHE A 69 15.19 23.38 34.01
CA PHE A 69 16.09 24.45 34.43
C PHE A 69 15.64 25.07 35.77
N ALA A 70 14.34 25.30 35.96
CA ALA A 70 13.83 25.87 37.21
C ALA A 70 13.93 24.94 38.43
N ILE A 71 13.97 23.61 38.23
CA ILE A 71 14.04 22.62 39.31
C ILE A 71 15.49 22.28 39.68
N PHE A 72 16.38 22.22 38.69
CA PHE A 72 17.75 21.73 38.87
C PHE A 72 18.83 22.81 38.90
N ALA A 73 18.51 24.07 38.59
CA ALA A 73 19.42 25.22 38.75
C ALA A 73 19.13 25.97 40.05
#